data_AF-A0A927ALA7-F1
#
_entry.id   AF-A0A927ALA7-F1
#
_cell.length_a   1.000
_cell.length_b   1.000
_cell.length_c   1.000
_cell.angle_alpha   90.00
_cell.angle_beta   90.00
_cell.angle_gamma   90.00
#
_symmetry.space_group_name_H-M   'P 1'
#
loop_
_entity.id
_entity.type
_entity.pdbx_description
1 polymer ?
#
loop_
_entity_poly.entity_id
_entity_poly.type
_entity_poly.pdbx_seq_one_letter_code
_entity_poly.pdbx_strand_id
1 'polypeptide(L)' 'MTGIRLVEGDPGDTWDDLSWSDFSDEEKDAWRVLGWNRDSWEEEDDAPDSNDKYWEELTPEEQDAASELGYTQESWDEG' A
#
# COMPACT_ATOMS: atom_id res chain seq x y z
N MET A 1 -13.36 -9.70 -10.43
CA MET A 1 -12.44 -8.80 -11.14
C MET A 1 -12.09 -7.78 -10.09
N THR A 2 -10.90 -7.88 -9.51
CA THR A 2 -10.39 -6.90 -8.55
C THR A 2 -10.30 -5.55 -9.25
N GLY A 3 -10.84 -4.49 -8.64
CA GLY A 3 -10.89 -3.13 -9.20
C GLY A 3 -9.60 -2.33 -8.99
N ILE A 4 -8.55 -2.98 -8.50
CA ILE A 4 -7.23 -2.38 -8.26
C ILE A 4 -6.47 -2.29 -9.59
N ARG A 5 -5.79 -1.17 -9.82
CA ARG A 5 -4.95 -0.97 -11.03
C ARG A 5 -3.89 -2.05 -11.14
N LEU A 6 -3.55 -2.42 -12.37
CA LEU A 6 -2.43 -3.31 -12.61
C LEU A 6 -1.13 -2.57 -12.33
N VAL A 7 -0.35 -3.07 -11.38
CA VAL A 7 0.99 -2.59 -11.07
C VAL A 7 1.99 -3.43 -11.88
N GLU A 8 2.68 -2.80 -12.83
CA GLU A 8 3.72 -3.43 -13.66
C GLU A 8 5.08 -2.86 -13.25
N GLY A 9 5.94 -3.68 -12.62
CA GLY A 9 7.26 -3.26 -12.17
C GLY A 9 7.33 -3.05 -10.67
N ASP A 10 8.07 -2.03 -10.23
CA ASP A 10 8.13 -1.66 -8.82
C ASP A 10 6.81 -1.01 -8.39
N PRO A 11 6.16 -1.50 -7.32
CA PRO A 11 4.92 -0.91 -6.85
C PRO A 11 5.10 0.51 -6.31
N GLY A 12 6.23 0.82 -5.65
CA GLY A 12 6.52 2.16 -5.14
C GLY A 12 6.43 3.22 -6.24
N ASP A 13 7.08 2.97 -7.39
CA ASP A 13 6.99 3.86 -8.56
C ASP A 13 5.55 4.14 -9.02
N THR A 14 4.63 3.18 -8.85
CA THR A 14 3.23 3.36 -9.24
C THR A 14 2.45 4.17 -8.22
N TRP A 15 2.70 3.94 -6.93
CA TRP A 15 1.92 4.52 -5.85
C TRP A 15 2.42 5.91 -5.46
N ASP A 16 3.73 6.15 -5.46
CA ASP A 16 4.37 7.41 -5.05
C ASP A 16 3.96 8.64 -5.90
N ASP A 17 3.59 8.40 -7.17
CA ASP A 17 3.12 9.45 -8.08
C ASP A 17 1.63 9.84 -7.90
N LEU A 18 0.91 9.19 -6.98
CA LEU A 18 -0.53 9.32 -6.82
C LEU A 18 -0.93 10.02 -5.53
N SER A 19 -1.98 10.84 -5.61
CA SER A 19 -2.65 11.35 -4.42
C SER A 19 -3.67 10.34 -3.90
N TRP A 20 -4.06 10.44 -2.63
CA TRP A 20 -5.12 9.59 -2.06
C TRP A 20 -6.44 9.72 -2.83
N SER A 21 -6.66 10.87 -3.47
CA SER A 21 -7.86 11.11 -4.29
C SER A 21 -7.87 10.34 -5.62
N ASP A 22 -6.69 9.94 -6.11
CA ASP A 22 -6.54 9.17 -7.36
C ASP A 22 -6.83 7.68 -7.19
N PHE A 23 -6.93 7.20 -5.95
CA PHE A 23 -7.23 5.81 -5.65
C PHE A 23 -8.72 5.47 -5.82
N SER A 24 -8.99 4.27 -6.34
CA SER A 24 -10.32 3.67 -6.30
C SER A 24 -10.73 3.33 -4.86
N ASP A 25 -12.01 2.99 -4.66
CA ASP A 25 -12.47 2.57 -3.33
C ASP A 25 -11.80 1.26 -2.90
N GLU A 26 -11.57 0.32 -3.83
CA GLU A 26 -10.85 -0.92 -3.53
C GLU A 26 -9.37 -0.69 -3.18
N GLU A 27 -8.69 0.23 -3.88
CA GLU A 27 -7.30 0.61 -3.57
C GLU A 27 -7.20 1.24 -2.19
N LYS A 28 -8.13 2.14 -1.87
CA LYS A 28 -8.20 2.75 -0.52
C LYS A 28 -8.48 1.71 0.55
N ASP A 29 -9.31 0.72 0.27
CA ASP A 29 -9.59 -0.36 1.24
C ASP A 29 -8.34 -1.19 1.53
N ALA A 30 -7.54 -1.54 0.51
CA ALA A 30 -6.27 -2.23 0.72
C ALA A 30 -5.26 -1.37 1.51
N TRP A 31 -5.12 -0.10 1.15
CA TRP A 31 -4.27 0.84 1.90
C TRP A 31 -4.72 1.03 3.36
N ARG A 32 -6.03 1.04 3.62
CA ARG A 32 -6.58 1.10 4.99
C ARG A 32 -6.26 -0.13 5.82
N VAL A 33 -6.16 -1.32 5.21
CA VAL A 33 -5.74 -2.53 5.93
C VAL A 33 -4.29 -2.41 6.39
N LEU A 34 -3.44 -1.78 5.59
CA LEU A 34 -2.08 -1.38 5.96
C LEU A 34 -2.07 -0.20 6.96
N GLY A 35 -3.22 0.36 7.33
CA GLY A 35 -3.33 1.48 8.27
C GLY A 35 -3.16 2.86 7.63
N TRP A 36 -2.93 2.93 6.32
CA TRP A 36 -2.88 4.19 5.60
C TRP A 36 -4.25 4.82 5.50
N ASN A 37 -4.26 6.14 5.62
CA ASN A 37 -5.42 6.96 5.37
C ASN A 37 -5.00 8.18 4.56
N ARG A 38 -5.97 9.03 4.21
CA ARG A 38 -5.69 10.25 3.44
C ARG A 38 -4.65 11.13 4.13
N ASP A 39 -4.78 11.32 5.42
CA ASP A 39 -3.98 12.29 6.16
C ASP A 39 -2.53 11.78 6.27
N SER A 40 -2.33 10.48 6.54
CA SER A 40 -0.99 9.88 6.55
C SER A 40 -0.37 9.79 5.14
N TRP A 41 -1.17 9.56 4.10
CA TRP A 41 -0.70 9.50 2.71
C TRP A 41 -0.25 10.85 2.17
N GLU A 42 -0.99 11.92 2.50
CA GLU A 42 -0.71 13.28 2.05
C GLU A 42 0.26 14.03 2.98
N GLU A 43 0.99 13.30 3.84
CA GLU A 43 1.94 13.84 4.83
C GLU A 43 1.31 14.86 5.81
N GLU A 44 0.00 14.79 6.02
CA GLU A 44 -0.72 15.59 7.03
C GLU A 44 -0.67 14.95 8.42
N ASP A 45 -0.37 13.64 8.51
CA ASP A 45 -0.18 12.86 9.73
C ASP A 45 0.98 11.86 9.58
N ASP A 46 1.38 11.21 10.68
CA ASP A 46 2.43 10.19 10.68
C ASP A 46 2.01 8.95 9.84
N ALA A 47 3.00 8.34 9.18
CA ALA A 47 2.81 7.08 8.47
C ALA A 47 2.38 5.95 9.45
N PRO A 48 1.60 4.96 8.98
CA PRO A 48 1.19 3.85 9.83
C PRO A 48 2.38 2.95 10.20
N ASP A 49 2.25 2.21 11.30
CA ASP A 49 3.26 1.25 11.76
C ASP A 49 3.68 0.24 10.67
N SER A 50 2.79 -0.08 9.71
CA SER A 50 3.12 -0.98 8.62
C SER A 50 4.29 -0.48 7.77
N ASN A 51 4.47 0.84 7.65
CA ASN A 51 5.51 1.45 6.82
C ASN A 51 6.93 1.14 7.33
N ASP A 52 7.08 0.85 8.63
CA ASP A 52 8.36 0.52 9.25
C ASP A 52 8.57 -0.99 9.46
N LYS A 53 7.59 -1.82 9.08
CA LYS A 53 7.65 -3.27 9.24
C LYS A 53 8.25 -3.93 8.00
N TYR A 54 9.08 -4.94 8.22
CA TYR A 54 9.38 -5.91 7.16
C TYR A 54 8.13 -6.72 6.82
N TRP A 55 8.07 -7.28 5.61
CA TRP A 55 6.96 -8.11 5.13
C TRP A 55 6.62 -9.25 6.11
N GLU A 56 7.65 -9.88 6.70
CA GLU A 56 7.45 -10.97 7.66
C GLU A 56 6.85 -10.51 9.01
N GLU A 57 6.89 -9.21 9.29
CA GLU A 57 6.32 -8.59 10.48
C GLU A 57 4.89 -8.08 10.25
N LEU A 58 4.46 -8.00 8.98
CA LEU A 58 3.07 -7.73 8.63
C LEU A 58 2.17 -8.89 9.06
N THR A 59 0.97 -8.56 9.50
CA THR A 59 -0.12 -9.51 9.70
C THR A 59 -0.53 -10.15 8.38
N PRO A 60 -1.17 -11.33 8.39
CA PRO A 60 -1.65 -11.96 7.16
C PRO A 60 -2.59 -11.06 6.34
N GLU A 61 -3.40 -10.23 7.01
CA GLU A 61 -4.32 -9.28 6.36
C GLU A 61 -3.55 -8.14 5.67
N GLU A 62 -2.51 -7.61 6.33
CA GLU A 62 -1.59 -6.61 5.74
C GLU A 62 -0.84 -7.19 4.54
N GLN A 63 -0.34 -8.44 4.61
CA GLN A 63 0.35 -9.09 3.49
C GLN A 63 -0.58 -9.33 2.29
N ASP A 64 -1.82 -9.77 2.55
CA ASP A 64 -2.81 -9.97 1.50
C ASP A 64 -3.15 -8.63 0.81
N ALA A 65 -3.34 -7.56 1.58
CA ALA A 65 -3.59 -6.22 1.04
C ALA A 65 -2.40 -5.67 0.25
N ALA A 66 -1.18 -5.81 0.76
CA ALA A 66 0.03 -5.43 0.05
C ALA A 66 0.16 -6.21 -1.27
N SER A 67 -0.16 -7.51 -1.26
CA SER A 67 -0.17 -8.36 -2.46
C SER A 67 -1.22 -7.91 -3.48
N GLU A 68 -2.40 -7.49 -3.04
CA GLU A 68 -3.43 -6.93 -3.90
C GLU A 68 -2.99 -5.60 -4.55
N LEU A 69 -2.19 -4.80 -3.84
CA LEU A 69 -1.54 -3.58 -4.33
C LEU A 69 -0.31 -3.86 -5.21
N GLY A 70 0.00 -5.12 -5.48
CA GLY A 70 1.11 -5.52 -6.34
C GLY A 70 2.46 -5.66 -5.64
N TYR A 71 2.52 -5.46 -4.33
CA TYR A 71 3.74 -5.70 -3.56
C TYR A 71 4.03 -7.19 -3.41
N THR A 72 5.31 -7.49 -3.42
CA THR A 72 5.88 -8.77 -3.01
C THR A 72 6.77 -8.53 -1.80
N GLN A 73 7.15 -9.59 -1.09
CA GLN A 73 8.12 -9.48 0.00
C GLN A 73 9.41 -8.78 -0.44
N GLU A 74 9.92 -9.11 -1.63
CA GLU A 74 11.14 -8.50 -2.17
C GLU A 74 10.96 -6.99 -2.38
N SER A 75 9.92 -6.57 -3.12
CA SER A 75 9.69 -5.14 -3.39
C SER A 75 9.28 -4.35 -2.13
N TRP A 76 8.66 -4.99 -1.15
CA TRP A 76 8.29 -4.35 0.12
C TRP A 76 9.51 -4.12 1.02
N ASP A 77 10.35 -5.14 1.17
CA ASP A 77 11.54 -5.06 2.04
C ASP A 77 12.70 -4.27 1.40
N GLU A 78 12.68 -4.09 0.07
CA GLU A 78 13.66 -3.28 -0.68
C GLU A 78 13.29 -1.79 -0.81
N GLY A 79 12.08 -1.39 -0.38
CA GLY A 79 11.55 -0.02 -0.42
C GLY A 79 12.30 0.99 0.44
#